data_AF-A0A699V454-F1
#
_entry.id   AF-A0A699V454-F1
#
_cell.length_a   1.000
_cell.length_b   1.000
_cell.length_c   1.000
_cell.angle_alpha   90.00
_cell.angle_beta   90.00
_cell.angle_gamma   90.00
#
_symmetry.space_group_name_H-M   'P 1'
#
loop_
_entity.id
_entity.type
_entity.pdbx_description
1 polymer ?
#
loop_
_entity_poly.entity_id
_entity_poly.type
_entity_poly.pdbx_seq_one_letter_code
_entity_poly.pdbx_strand_id
1 'polypeptide(L)' 'ERYKLSIDRCPNHNMLPVTQIDTFYNGLTLRHRDTINAAAGGTFMKRRPEECYDLIENMIAHHNDWDTSA' A
#
# COMPACT_ATOMS: atom_id res chain seq x y z
N GLU A 1 -4.81 10.87 -6.52
CA GLU A 1 -4.99 10.18 -7.82
C GLU A 1 -3.81 9.32 -8.30
N ARG A 2 -2.54 9.64 -7.96
CA ARG A 2 -1.38 8.82 -8.40
C ARG A 2 -1.37 7.38 -7.86
N TYR A 3 -1.92 7.16 -6.66
CA TYR A 3 -2.00 5.82 -6.05
C TYR A 3 -2.98 4.87 -6.76
N LYS A 4 -4.18 5.34 -7.11
CA LYS A 4 -5.15 4.54 -7.92
C LYS A 4 -4.56 4.15 -9.27
N LEU A 5 -3.83 5.07 -9.92
CA LEU A 5 -3.14 4.81 -11.19
C LEU A 5 -2.04 3.75 -11.09
N SER A 6 -1.34 3.61 -9.95
CA SER A 6 -0.35 2.54 -9.75
C SER A 6 -1.00 1.16 -9.58
N ILE A 7 -2.20 1.11 -9.01
CA ILE A 7 -2.97 -0.14 -8.88
C ILE A 7 -3.65 -0.51 -10.21
N ASP A 8 -4.26 0.47 -10.91
CA ASP A 8 -4.95 0.27 -12.19
C ASP A 8 -4.01 0.02 -13.38
N ARG A 9 -2.76 0.53 -13.35
CA ARG A 9 -1.78 0.30 -14.43
C ARG A 9 -1.08 -1.06 -14.36
N CYS A 10 -1.33 -1.86 -13.33
CA CYS A 10 -0.81 -3.22 -13.32
C CYS A 10 -1.76 -4.08 -14.16
N PRO A 11 -1.32 -4.67 -15.31
CA PRO A 11 -2.14 -5.58 -16.10
C PRO A 11 -2.26 -6.90 -15.34
N ASN A 12 -3.10 -6.90 -14.31
CA ASN A 12 -3.15 -7.87 -13.22
C ASN A 12 -3.87 -9.18 -13.56
N HIS A 13 -4.11 -9.49 -14.84
CA HIS A 13 -4.94 -10.64 -15.18
C HIS A 13 -4.37 -12.01 -14.70
N ASN A 14 -3.09 -12.09 -14.32
CA ASN A 14 -2.45 -13.32 -13.86
C ASN A 14 -1.48 -13.17 -12.66
N MET A 15 -1.40 -12.01 -12.01
CA MET A 15 -0.45 -11.81 -10.92
C MET A 15 -1.05 -12.25 -9.59
N LEU A 16 -0.33 -13.08 -8.83
CA LEU A 16 -0.77 -13.49 -7.49
C LEU A 16 -0.89 -12.24 -6.59
N PRO A 17 -1.90 -12.17 -5.71
CA PRO A 17 -2.12 -11.00 -4.85
C PRO A 17 -0.90 -10.61 -4.01
N VAL A 18 -0.14 -11.61 -3.54
CA VAL A 18 1.12 -11.43 -2.81
C VAL A 18 2.16 -10.66 -3.65
N THR A 19 2.26 -10.94 -4.95
CA THR A 19 3.22 -10.30 -5.85
C THR A 19 2.85 -8.84 -6.15
N GLN A 20 1.56 -8.53 -6.17
CA GLN A 20 1.09 -7.15 -6.31
C GLN A 20 1.43 -6.32 -5.07
N ILE A 21 1.21 -6.88 -3.87
CA ILE A 21 1.59 -6.26 -2.59
C ILE A 21 3.10 -6.04 -2.52
N ASP A 22 3.88 -7.05 -2.93
CA ASP A 22 5.34 -6.95 -2.97
C ASP A 22 5.83 -5.84 -3.90
N THR A 23 5.30 -5.81 -5.14
CA THR A 23 5.62 -4.78 -6.13
C THR A 23 5.24 -3.38 -5.63
N PHE A 24 4.06 -3.25 -5.02
CA PHE A 24 3.59 -1.99 -4.45
C PHE A 24 4.53 -1.49 -3.35
N TYR A 25 4.79 -2.32 -2.33
CA TYR A 25 5.63 -1.94 -1.20
C TYR A 25 7.07 -1.65 -1.62
N ASN A 26 7.62 -2.44 -2.55
CA ASN A 26 8.95 -2.21 -3.10
C ASN A 26 9.04 -0.92 -3.94
N GLY A 27 7.94 -0.48 -4.54
CA GLY A 27 7.83 0.81 -5.21
C GLY A 27 7.70 2.02 -4.28
N LEU A 28 7.44 1.83 -2.98
CA LEU A 28 7.33 2.93 -2.01
C LEU A 28 8.69 3.51 -1.61
N THR A 29 8.71 4.81 -1.34
CA THR A 29 9.84 5.47 -0.66
C THR A 29 9.94 5.00 0.79
N LEU A 30 11.12 5.12 1.40
CA LEU A 30 11.34 4.75 2.81
C LEU A 30 10.31 5.39 3.75
N ARG A 31 10.04 6.69 3.59
CA ARG A 31 9.05 7.41 4.40
C ARG A 31 7.66 6.79 4.31
N HIS A 32 7.18 6.46 3.11
CA HIS A 32 5.87 5.83 2.95
C HIS A 32 5.85 4.39 3.49
N ARG A 33 6.98 3.67 3.45
CA ARG A 33 7.11 2.36 4.09
C ARG A 33 7.00 2.48 5.62
N ASP A 34 7.62 3.48 6.22
CA ASP A 34 7.50 3.71 7.66
C ASP A 34 6.06 4.05 8.05
N THR A 35 5.38 4.88 7.26
CA THR A 35 3.96 5.21 7.46
C THR A 35 3.07 3.96 7.39
N ILE A 36 3.20 3.12 6.35
CA ILE A 36 2.36 1.92 6.21
C ILE A 36 2.67 0.88 7.29
N ASN A 37 3.92 0.75 7.72
CA ASN A 37 4.29 -0.12 8.85
C ASN A 37 3.70 0.41 10.17
N ALA A 38 3.73 1.73 10.40
CA ALA A 38 3.11 2.33 11.58
C ALA A 38 1.59 2.10 11.59
N ALA A 39 0.91 2.30 10.45
CA ALA A 39 -0.52 2.04 10.31
C ALA A 39 -0.87 0.55 10.49
N ALA A 40 0.02 -0.34 10.03
CA ALA A 40 -0.10 -1.78 10.25
C ALA A 40 0.27 -2.21 11.68
N GLY A 41 0.67 -1.30 12.57
CA GLY A 41 1.11 -1.61 13.94
C GLY A 41 2.30 -2.57 14.00
N GLY A 42 3.16 -2.57 12.96
CA GLY A 42 4.24 -3.54 12.80
C GLY A 42 4.65 -3.69 11.33
N THR A 43 5.33 -4.78 10.99
CA THR A 43 5.74 -5.01 9.59
C THR A 43 4.53 -5.32 8.73
N PHE A 44 4.17 -4.40 7.82
CA PHE A 44 3.07 -4.55 6.86
C PHE A 44 3.18 -5.86 6.07
N MET A 45 4.38 -6.20 5.59
CA MET A 45 4.64 -7.43 4.83
C MET A 45 4.46 -8.74 5.61
N LYS A 46 4.27 -8.69 6.94
CA LYS A 46 3.95 -9.88 7.75
C LYS A 46 2.44 -10.09 7.91
N ARG A 47 1.62 -9.14 7.48
CA ARG A 47 0.15 -9.25 7.51
C ARG A 47 -0.33 -10.17 6.38
N ARG A 48 -1.55 -10.68 6.54
CA ARG A 48 -2.20 -11.48 5.50
C ARG A 48 -2.49 -10.58 4.28
N PRO A 49 -2.45 -11.13 3.05
CA PRO A 49 -2.68 -10.35 1.85
C PRO A 49 -3.98 -9.52 1.89
N GLU A 50 -5.06 -10.08 2.44
CA GLU A 50 -6.35 -9.42 2.57
C GLU A 50 -6.26 -8.17 3.46
N GLU A 51 -5.62 -8.29 4.63
CA GLU A 51 -5.38 -7.15 5.54
C GLU A 51 -4.49 -6.08 4.90
N CYS A 52 -3.53 -6.49 4.05
CA CYS A 52 -2.70 -5.56 3.30
C CYS A 52 -3.52 -4.75 2.30
N TYR A 53 -4.46 -5.38 1.59
CA TYR A 53 -5.37 -4.68 0.68
C TYR A 53 -6.27 -3.70 1.42
N ASP A 54 -6.89 -4.12 2.52
CA ASP A 54 -7.75 -3.26 3.33
C ASP A 54 -6.98 -2.04 3.87
N LEU A 55 -5.73 -2.22 4.29
CA LEU A 55 -4.85 -1.13 4.73
C LEU A 55 -4.50 -0.17 3.60
N ILE A 56 -4.13 -0.69 2.42
CA ILE A 56 -3.83 0.14 1.25
C ILE A 56 -5.08 0.93 0.82
N GLU A 57 -6.24 0.28 0.77
CA GLU A 57 -7.50 0.93 0.40
C GLU A 57 -7.89 2.01 1.42
N ASN A 58 -7.78 1.73 2.72
CA ASN A 58 -7.99 2.73 3.77
C ASN A 58 -7.02 3.91 3.63
N MET A 59 -5.74 3.67 3.39
CA MET A 59 -4.76 4.76 3.19
C MET A 59 -5.08 5.60 1.95
N ILE A 60 -5.58 4.99 0.87
CA ILE A 60 -5.99 5.71 -0.34
C ILE A 60 -7.27 6.50 -0.12
N ALA A 61 -8.24 5.95 0.63
CA ALA A 61 -9.49 6.62 0.96
C ALA A 61 -9.26 7.83 1.88
N HIS A 62 -8.29 7.73 2.79
CA HIS A 62 -7.91 8.79 3.74
C HIS A 62 -6.67 9.59 3.31
N HIS A 63 -6.38 9.65 1.99
CA HIS A 63 -5.17 10.27 1.45
C HIS A 63 -4.98 11.77 1.82
N ASN A 64 -6.02 12.47 2.28
CA ASN A 64 -5.91 13.87 2.70
C ASN A 64 -5.32 14.06 4.12
N ASP A 65 -5.30 13.03 4.97
CA ASP A 65 -4.84 13.14 6.37
C ASP A 65 -3.34 12.92 6.56
N TRP A 66 -2.66 12.26 5.62
CA TRP A 66 -1.26 11.86 5.81
C TRP A 66 -0.25 12.90 5.30
N ASP A 67 -0.63 13.77 4.36
CA ASP A 67 0.23 14.86 3.85
C ASP A 67 0.36 16.02 4.87
N THR A 68 -0.39 15.99 5.99
CA THR A 68 -0.40 17.05 7.02
C THR A 68 0.53 16.79 8.21
N SER A 69 1.37 15.77 8.16
CA SER A 69 2.42 15.54 9.16
C SER A 69 3.78 15.99 8.64
N ALA A 70 3.92 17.30 8.39
CA ALA A 70 5.20 17.98 8.17
C ALA A 70 5.37 19.09 9.22
#